data_AF-A0A7G1KFR8-F1
#
_entry.id   AF-A0A7G1KFR8-F1
#
_cell.length_a   1.000
_cell.length_b   1.000
_cell.length_c   1.000
_cell.angle_alpha   90.00
_cell.angle_beta   90.00
_cell.angle_gamma   90.00
#
_symmetry.space_group_name_H-M   'P 1'
#
loop_
_entity.id
_entity.type
_entity.pdbx_description
1 polymer ?
#
loop_
_entity_poly.entity_id
_entity_poly.type
_entity_poly.pdbx_seq_one_letter_code
_entity_poly.pdbx_strand_id
1 'polypeptide(L)'
;MRAVGRTVKVGRSVFVAECEFSVDDEPIGFSGASFMVAPDPDVQLPSWLSVDLPRSAQRLPVPLAERARCERVGPGTVLLPRTPEGLNASGTVNGGLLALAAEESVLSLAPGASLSFLGLRYLLGARVGPVIARARSHGGLARVEVRDSGNEHRLTTLATARTFG
;
A
#
# COMPACT_ATOMS: atom_id res chain seq x y z
N MET A 1 18.10 4.67 -0.86
CA MET A 1 17.26 3.53 -0.48
C MET A 1 17.35 2.46 -1.55
N ARG A 2 17.54 1.21 -1.13
CA ARG A 2 17.57 0.01 -1.96
C ARG A 2 16.50 -0.95 -1.45
N ALA A 3 15.73 -1.53 -2.37
CA ALA A 3 14.83 -2.64 -2.08
C ALA A 3 15.28 -3.85 -2.90
N VAL A 4 15.39 -5.02 -2.27
CA VAL A 4 15.74 -6.27 -2.94
C VAL A 4 14.64 -7.28 -2.68
N GLY A 5 13.90 -7.63 -3.72
CA GLY A 5 12.87 -8.66 -3.67
C GLY A 5 13.41 -10.04 -4.04
N ARG A 6 12.91 -11.08 -3.39
CA ARG A 6 13.17 -12.47 -3.74
C ARG A 6 11.87 -13.27 -3.73
N THR A 7 11.74 -14.17 -4.69
CA THR A 7 10.65 -15.14 -4.71
C THR A 7 10.91 -16.19 -3.63
N VAL A 8 9.95 -16.39 -2.73
CA VAL A 8 10.01 -17.42 -1.69
C VAL A 8 9.23 -18.65 -2.09
N LYS A 9 8.07 -18.46 -2.75
CA LYS A 9 7.21 -19.55 -3.20
C LYS A 9 6.45 -19.18 -4.46
N VAL A 10 6.39 -20.11 -5.40
CA VAL A 10 5.50 -20.05 -6.56
C VAL A 10 4.51 -21.21 -6.46
N GLY A 11 3.24 -20.89 -6.30
CA GLY A 11 2.13 -21.85 -6.38
C GLY A 11 1.32 -21.64 -7.65
N ARG A 12 0.25 -22.43 -7.82
CA ARG A 12 -0.64 -22.34 -8.98
C ARG A 12 -1.38 -21.01 -9.09
N SER A 13 -1.82 -20.46 -7.96
CA SER A 13 -2.62 -19.23 -7.90
C SER A 13 -2.06 -18.20 -6.91
N VAL A 14 -1.03 -18.54 -6.14
CA VAL A 14 -0.42 -17.68 -5.14
C VAL A 14 1.09 -17.67 -5.33
N PHE A 15 1.64 -16.46 -5.42
CA PHE A 15 3.06 -16.17 -5.45
C PHE A 15 3.44 -15.44 -4.15
N VAL A 16 4.52 -15.84 -3.51
CA VAL A 16 5.04 -15.21 -2.28
C VAL A 16 6.42 -14.66 -2.54
N ALA A 17 6.60 -13.39 -2.19
CA ALA A 17 7.89 -12.72 -2.23
C ALA A 17 8.21 -12.09 -0.88
N GLU A 18 9.49 -12.00 -0.60
CA GLU A 18 10.05 -11.20 0.48
C GLU A 18 10.86 -10.05 -0.10
N CYS A 19 10.91 -8.94 0.62
CA CYS A 19 11.71 -7.78 0.28
C CYS A 19 12.52 -7.32 1.48
N GLU A 20 13.80 -7.04 1.28
CA GLU A 20 14.66 -6.35 2.24
C GLU A 20 14.90 -4.91 1.79
N PHE A 21 14.93 -3.98 2.75
CA PHE A 21 15.11 -2.55 2.50
C PHE A 21 16.35 -2.02 3.23
N SER A 22 17.16 -1.23 2.54
CA SER A 22 18.33 -0.57 3.11
C SER A 22 18.52 0.88 2.64
N VAL A 23 19.19 1.70 3.46
CA VAL A 23 19.62 3.07 3.15
C VAL A 23 21.10 3.15 3.50
N ASP A 24 21.93 3.61 2.56
CA ASP A 24 23.40 3.66 2.73
C ASP A 24 23.99 2.32 3.23
N ASP A 25 23.45 1.23 2.67
CA ASP A 25 23.71 -0.18 3.01
C ASP A 25 23.35 -0.61 4.45
N GLU A 26 22.74 0.25 5.26
CA GLU A 26 22.15 -0.11 6.55
C GLU A 26 20.72 -0.65 6.38
N PRO A 27 20.38 -1.81 6.99
CA PRO A 27 19.05 -2.39 6.91
C PRO A 27 18.04 -1.56 7.70
N ILE A 28 16.94 -1.16 7.05
CA ILE A 28 15.87 -0.35 7.66
C ILE A 28 14.55 -1.12 7.83
N GLY A 29 14.43 -2.31 7.23
CA GLY A 29 13.24 -3.14 7.37
C GLY A 29 13.17 -4.28 6.36
N PHE A 30 12.13 -5.10 6.51
CA PHE A 30 11.83 -6.21 5.63
C PHE A 30 10.31 -6.37 5.50
N SER A 31 9.87 -7.05 4.45
CA SER A 31 8.46 -7.37 4.25
C SER A 31 8.28 -8.73 3.58
N GLY A 32 7.12 -9.33 3.81
CA GLY A 32 6.62 -10.49 3.07
C GLY A 32 5.27 -10.15 2.46
N ALA A 33 5.07 -10.52 1.20
CA ALA A 33 3.84 -10.27 0.48
C ALA A 33 3.40 -11.52 -0.31
N SER A 34 2.09 -11.77 -0.32
CA SER A 34 1.47 -12.79 -1.15
C SER A 34 0.63 -12.11 -2.22
N PHE A 35 0.81 -12.54 -3.46
CA PHE A 35 0.12 -12.04 -4.64
C PHE A 35 -0.70 -13.17 -5.23
N MET A 36 -1.94 -12.86 -5.63
CA MET A 36 -2.79 -13.80 -6.35
C MET A 36 -2.73 -13.49 -7.83
N VAL A 37 -2.69 -14.55 -8.65
CA VAL A 37 -2.82 -14.41 -10.10
C VAL A 37 -4.21 -13.85 -10.40
N ALA A 38 -4.29 -12.91 -11.33
CA ALA A 38 -5.57 -12.38 -11.78
C ALA A 38 -6.43 -13.53 -12.35
N PRO A 39 -7.71 -13.63 -11.98
CA PRO A 39 -8.57 -14.70 -12.49
C PRO A 39 -8.83 -14.57 -13.98
N ASP A 40 -8.75 -13.35 -14.50
CA ASP A 40 -8.84 -13.05 -15.92
C ASP A 40 -7.46 -13.20 -16.58
N PRO A 41 -7.28 -14.17 -17.49
CA PRO A 41 -6.00 -14.42 -18.16
C PRO A 41 -5.59 -13.29 -19.11
N ASP A 42 -6.52 -12.43 -19.52
CA ASP A 42 -6.23 -11.30 -20.41
C ASP A 42 -5.62 -10.11 -19.65
N VAL A 43 -5.63 -10.16 -18.31
CA VAL A 43 -4.89 -9.20 -17.47
C VAL A 43 -3.40 -9.51 -17.55
N GLN A 44 -2.74 -8.84 -18.49
CA GLN A 44 -1.30 -8.90 -18.69
C GLN A 44 -0.63 -7.62 -18.22
N LEU A 45 0.63 -7.72 -17.79
CA LEU A 45 1.44 -6.52 -17.62
C LEU A 45 1.66 -5.87 -18.99
N PRO A 46 1.49 -4.55 -19.12
CA PRO A 46 1.75 -3.88 -20.38
C PRO A 46 3.20 -4.09 -20.83
N SER A 47 3.43 -4.34 -22.12
CA SER A 47 4.77 -4.66 -22.65
C SER A 47 5.81 -3.54 -22.47
N TRP A 48 5.36 -2.30 -22.29
CA TRP A 48 6.23 -1.15 -21.99
C TRP A 48 6.68 -1.09 -20.51
N LEU A 49 6.03 -1.84 -19.63
CA LEU A 49 6.37 -1.90 -18.22
C LEU A 49 7.38 -3.04 -18.00
N SER A 50 8.67 -2.73 -18.06
CA SER A 50 9.72 -3.69 -17.71
C SER A 50 10.03 -3.63 -16.22
N VAL A 51 10.09 -4.79 -15.57
CA VAL A 51 10.61 -4.94 -14.20
C VAL A 51 12.12 -4.68 -14.13
N ASP A 52 12.81 -4.68 -15.27
CA ASP A 52 14.25 -4.40 -15.40
C ASP A 52 14.55 -2.93 -15.72
N LEU A 53 13.56 -2.03 -15.57
CA LEU A 53 13.78 -0.59 -15.74
C LEU A 53 14.92 -0.11 -14.81
N PRO A 54 15.89 0.65 -15.33
CA PRO A 54 16.97 1.17 -14.51
C PRO A 54 16.40 2.01 -13.38
N ARG A 55 16.95 1.83 -12.17
CA ARG A 55 16.55 2.61 -11.00
C ARG A 55 16.67 4.09 -11.34
N SER A 56 15.58 4.84 -11.20
CA SER A 56 15.68 6.30 -11.21
C SER A 56 16.45 6.73 -9.95
N ALA A 57 17.54 7.47 -10.14
CA ALA A 57 18.27 8.09 -9.04
C ALA A 57 17.50 9.30 -8.46
N GLN A 58 16.45 9.77 -9.15
CA GLN A 58 15.67 10.92 -8.71
C GLN A 58 14.70 10.51 -7.59
N ARG A 59 14.78 11.23 -6.48
CA ARG A 59 13.77 11.17 -5.43
C ARG A 59 12.46 11.76 -5.94
N LEU A 60 11.34 11.34 -5.35
CA LEU A 60 10.06 12.02 -5.59
C LEU A 60 10.21 13.50 -5.18
N PRO A 61 9.71 14.45 -5.99
CA PRO A 61 9.81 15.87 -5.68
C PRO A 61 8.93 16.29 -4.50
N VAL A 62 7.94 15.45 -4.16
CA VAL A 62 7.01 15.60 -3.04
C VAL A 62 6.81 14.24 -2.36
N PRO A 63 6.36 14.19 -1.11
CA PRO A 63 5.98 12.94 -0.46
C PRO A 63 4.99 12.12 -1.28
N LEU A 64 5.04 10.78 -1.15
CA LEU A 64 4.16 9.90 -1.91
C LEU A 64 2.67 10.17 -1.63
N ALA A 65 2.31 10.49 -0.39
CA ALA A 65 0.95 10.88 -0.01
C ALA A 65 0.46 12.09 -0.82
N GLU A 66 1.29 13.13 -0.94
CA GLU A 66 0.98 14.33 -1.71
C GLU A 66 0.85 14.01 -3.21
N ARG A 67 1.81 13.26 -3.78
CA ARG A 67 1.75 12.83 -5.19
C ARG A 67 0.50 12.01 -5.50
N ALA A 68 0.08 11.15 -4.57
CA ALA A 68 -1.11 10.33 -4.68
C ALA A 68 -2.41 11.10 -4.36
N ARG A 69 -2.32 12.38 -3.95
CA ARG A 69 -3.44 13.19 -3.47
C ARG A 69 -4.18 12.53 -2.29
N CYS A 70 -3.43 11.82 -1.44
CA CYS A 70 -3.95 11.20 -0.22
C CYS A 70 -4.07 12.27 0.86
N GLU A 71 -5.30 12.60 1.24
CA GLU A 71 -5.61 13.73 2.12
C GLU A 71 -6.07 13.24 3.49
N ARG A 72 -5.52 13.83 4.56
CA ARG A 72 -6.01 13.64 5.92
C ARG A 72 -7.25 14.52 6.12
N VAL A 73 -8.42 13.90 6.14
CA VAL A 73 -9.72 14.59 6.25
C VAL A 73 -10.23 14.68 7.70
N GLY A 74 -9.53 14.03 8.63
CA GLY A 74 -9.75 14.13 10.07
C GLY A 74 -8.80 13.23 10.85
N PRO A 75 -8.76 13.32 12.19
CA PRO A 75 -7.97 12.41 13.01
C PRO A 75 -8.34 10.96 12.73
N GLY A 76 -7.36 10.15 12.35
CA GLY A 76 -7.56 8.75 12.00
C GLY A 76 -8.24 8.51 10.66
N THR A 77 -8.55 9.54 9.87
CA THR A 77 -9.30 9.38 8.62
C THR A 77 -8.60 10.03 7.45
N VAL A 78 -8.39 9.27 6.39
CA VAL A 78 -7.83 9.78 5.14
C VAL A 78 -8.68 9.39 3.94
N LEU A 79 -8.63 10.22 2.92
CA LEU A 79 -9.26 10.02 1.63
C LEU A 79 -8.16 9.89 0.57
N LEU A 80 -8.22 8.81 -0.20
CA LEU A 80 -7.36 8.56 -1.34
C LEU A 80 -8.21 8.54 -2.62
N PRO A 81 -8.03 9.47 -3.56
CA PRO A 81 -8.77 9.46 -4.81
C PRO A 81 -8.37 8.27 -5.68
N ARG A 82 -9.32 7.75 -6.47
CA ARG A 82 -9.02 6.81 -7.54
C ARG A 82 -8.62 7.60 -8.78
N THR A 83 -7.35 7.50 -9.16
CA THR A 83 -6.83 8.16 -10.37
C THR A 83 -6.32 7.10 -11.35
N PRO A 84 -6.31 7.37 -12.66
CA PRO A 84 -5.77 6.43 -13.66
C PRO A 84 -4.35 5.95 -13.35
N GLU A 85 -3.49 6.85 -12.85
CA GLU A 85 -2.09 6.55 -12.50
C GLU A 85 -1.97 5.68 -11.23
N GLY A 86 -3.01 5.64 -10.41
CA GLY A 86 -3.06 4.85 -9.18
C GLY A 86 -3.60 3.43 -9.35
N LEU A 87 -3.92 3.01 -10.59
CA LEU A 87 -4.49 1.69 -10.86
C LEU A 87 -3.40 0.65 -11.13
N ASN A 88 -3.68 -0.60 -10.77
CA ASN A 88 -2.93 -1.76 -11.23
C ASN A 88 -3.49 -2.28 -12.57
N ALA A 89 -2.84 -3.30 -13.13
CA ALA A 89 -3.24 -3.91 -14.41
C ALA A 89 -4.69 -4.45 -14.40
N SER A 90 -5.27 -4.75 -13.24
CA SER A 90 -6.67 -5.20 -13.10
C SER A 90 -7.67 -4.05 -12.96
N GLY A 91 -7.25 -2.79 -13.16
CA GLY A 91 -8.10 -1.60 -13.09
C GLY A 91 -8.58 -1.22 -11.67
N THR A 92 -7.93 -1.78 -10.64
CA THR A 92 -8.20 -1.49 -9.22
C THR A 92 -7.09 -0.63 -8.63
N VAL A 93 -7.38 0.12 -7.57
CA VAL A 93 -6.35 0.90 -6.85
C VAL A 93 -5.20 -0.02 -6.44
N ASN A 94 -3.97 0.41 -6.70
CA ASN A 94 -2.77 -0.36 -6.39
C ASN A 94 -2.67 -0.65 -4.88
N GLY A 95 -2.30 -1.88 -4.52
CA GLY A 95 -2.18 -2.30 -3.12
C GLY A 95 -1.23 -1.40 -2.32
N GLY A 96 -0.14 -0.93 -2.93
CA GLY A 96 0.78 0.02 -2.29
C GLY A 96 0.14 1.36 -1.93
N LEU A 97 -0.84 1.83 -2.69
CA LEU A 97 -1.59 3.04 -2.34
C LEU A 97 -2.63 2.79 -1.24
N LEU A 98 -3.19 1.58 -1.16
CA LEU A 98 -4.03 1.19 -0.02
C LEU A 98 -3.21 1.10 1.27
N ALA A 99 -1.96 0.61 1.18
CA ALA A 99 -1.00 0.61 2.27
C ALA A 99 -0.68 2.04 2.74
N LEU A 100 -0.42 2.95 1.80
CA LEU A 100 -0.20 4.38 2.06
C LEU A 100 -1.39 5.03 2.78
N ALA A 101 -2.62 4.79 2.29
CA ALA A 101 -3.82 5.32 2.96
C ALA A 101 -3.96 4.77 4.39
N ALA A 102 -3.61 3.50 4.61
CA ALA A 102 -3.61 2.93 5.94
C ALA A 102 -2.55 3.57 6.85
N GLU A 103 -1.32 3.72 6.37
CA GLU A 103 -0.24 4.41 7.08
C GLU A 103 -0.62 5.85 7.45
N GLU A 104 -1.06 6.65 6.48
CA GLU A 104 -1.43 8.05 6.70
C GLU A 104 -2.57 8.19 7.71
N SER A 105 -3.54 7.25 7.71
CA SER A 105 -4.59 7.23 8.72
C SER A 105 -4.06 7.00 10.13
N VAL A 106 -3.05 6.15 10.31
CA VAL A 106 -2.42 5.90 11.62
C VAL A 106 -1.59 7.11 12.05
N LEU A 107 -0.75 7.62 11.15
CA LEU A 107 0.12 8.78 11.44
C LEU A 107 -0.67 10.07 11.70
N SER A 108 -1.89 10.17 11.19
CA SER A 108 -2.80 11.27 11.54
C SER A 108 -3.28 11.24 13.00
N LEU A 109 -3.23 10.08 13.67
CA LEU A 109 -3.53 9.93 15.11
C LEU A 109 -2.30 10.07 16.01
N ALA A 110 -1.10 10.03 15.43
CA ALA A 110 0.17 10.14 16.15
C ALA A 110 1.13 11.08 15.41
N PRO A 111 0.86 12.40 15.38
CA PRO A 111 1.72 13.36 14.70
C PRO A 111 3.16 13.30 15.20
N GLY A 112 4.12 13.25 14.27
CA GLY A 112 5.55 13.16 14.58
C GLY A 112 6.07 11.74 14.83
N ALA A 113 5.19 10.75 15.02
CA ALA A 113 5.58 9.36 15.11
C ALA A 113 5.92 8.77 13.74
N SER A 114 6.60 7.63 13.75
CA SER A 114 6.85 6.79 12.58
C SER A 114 6.27 5.39 12.79
N LEU A 115 6.01 4.66 11.70
CA LEU A 115 5.56 3.27 11.78
C LEU A 115 6.74 2.33 12.08
N SER A 116 6.53 1.40 13.02
CA SER A 116 7.40 0.25 13.28
C SER A 116 6.89 -1.04 12.66
N PHE A 117 5.60 -1.13 12.35
CA PHE A 117 4.98 -2.29 11.71
C PHE A 117 3.74 -1.89 10.92
N LEU A 118 3.53 -2.53 9.76
CA LEU A 118 2.29 -2.48 9.00
C LEU A 118 2.00 -3.86 8.37
N GLY A 119 0.95 -4.51 8.85
CA GLY A 119 0.44 -5.78 8.31
C GLY A 119 -0.88 -5.55 7.60
N LEU A 120 -0.99 -6.01 6.35
CA LEU A 120 -2.14 -5.78 5.48
C LEU A 120 -2.81 -7.10 5.09
N ARG A 121 -4.15 -7.09 5.07
CA ARG A 121 -4.98 -8.15 4.52
C ARG A 121 -5.88 -7.55 3.46
N TYR A 122 -5.56 -7.80 2.20
CA TYR A 122 -6.38 -7.40 1.06
C TYR A 122 -7.53 -8.38 0.88
N LEU A 123 -8.75 -7.88 0.97
CA LEU A 123 -9.99 -8.66 0.92
C LEU A 123 -10.70 -8.50 -0.42
N LEU A 124 -10.67 -7.29 -0.98
CA LEU A 124 -11.31 -6.94 -2.25
C LEU A 124 -10.54 -5.80 -2.92
N GLY A 125 -10.50 -5.79 -4.25
CA GLY A 125 -9.96 -4.65 -5.00
C GLY A 125 -10.88 -3.42 -4.91
N ALA A 126 -10.29 -2.24 -4.66
CA ALA A 126 -11.00 -0.96 -4.74
C ALA A 126 -11.17 -0.57 -6.21
N ARG A 127 -12.42 -0.54 -6.70
CA ARG A 127 -12.76 -0.43 -8.12
C ARG A 127 -13.33 0.93 -8.50
N VAL A 128 -14.08 1.59 -7.61
CA VAL A 128 -14.85 2.79 -7.96
C VAL A 128 -14.22 4.04 -7.36
N GLY A 129 -13.90 4.02 -6.07
CA GLY A 129 -13.27 5.13 -5.37
C GLY A 129 -14.21 6.32 -5.09
N PRO A 130 -13.76 7.31 -4.30
CA PRO A 130 -12.48 7.33 -3.58
C PRO A 130 -12.41 6.23 -2.51
N VAL A 131 -11.20 5.98 -2.03
CA VAL A 131 -10.97 5.06 -0.92
C VAL A 131 -10.87 5.87 0.37
N ILE A 132 -11.53 5.42 1.43
CA ILE A 132 -11.45 6.01 2.75
C ILE A 132 -10.79 5.00 3.69
N ALA A 133 -9.71 5.41 4.34
CA ALA A 133 -9.08 4.63 5.40
C ALA A 133 -9.36 5.27 6.76
N ARG A 134 -9.76 4.43 7.73
CA ARG A 134 -10.10 4.83 9.10
C ARG A 134 -9.30 4.01 10.11
N ALA A 135 -8.43 4.68 10.85
CA ALA A 135 -7.64 4.14 11.94
C ALA A 135 -8.33 4.36 13.29
N ARG A 136 -8.14 3.39 14.18
CA ARG A 136 -8.30 3.55 15.63
C ARG A 136 -7.00 3.06 16.28
N SER A 137 -6.48 3.80 17.24
CA SER A 137 -5.22 3.50 17.92
C SER A 137 -5.42 3.41 19.43
N HIS A 138 -4.70 2.48 20.06
CA HIS A 138 -4.63 2.36 21.51
C HIS A 138 -3.22 1.87 21.90
N GLY A 139 -2.49 2.65 22.70
CA GLY A 139 -1.14 2.27 23.15
C GLY A 139 -0.14 2.04 22.00
N GLY A 140 -0.23 2.82 20.92
CA GLY A 140 0.65 2.70 19.75
C GLY A 140 0.32 1.52 18.82
N LEU A 141 -0.68 0.70 19.15
CA LEU A 141 -1.23 -0.34 18.28
C LEU A 141 -2.49 0.20 17.59
N ALA A 142 -2.53 0.13 16.27
CA ALA A 142 -3.64 0.62 15.47
C ALA A 142 -4.28 -0.45 14.59
N ARG A 143 -5.61 -0.36 14.45
CA ARG A 143 -6.40 -1.10 13.46
C ARG A 143 -6.93 -0.11 12.44
N VAL A 144 -6.79 -0.45 11.17
CA VAL A 144 -7.31 0.35 10.05
C VAL A 144 -8.29 -0.44 9.21
N GLU A 145 -9.40 0.19 8.87
CA GLU A 145 -10.31 -0.28 7.82
C GLU A 145 -10.20 0.62 6.60
N VAL A 146 -9.93 0.03 5.44
CA VAL A 146 -9.87 0.72 4.15
C VAL A 146 -11.08 0.30 3.33
N ARG A 147 -11.87 1.27 2.88
CA ARG A 147 -13.16 1.05 2.21
C ARG A 147 -13.25 1.81 0.90
N ASP A 148 -13.82 1.18 -0.12
CA ASP A 148 -14.15 1.84 -1.38
C ASP A 148 -15.50 2.56 -1.21
N SER A 149 -15.48 3.88 -0.99
CA SER A 149 -16.72 4.63 -0.72
C SER A 149 -17.61 4.79 -1.95
N GLY A 150 -17.04 4.73 -3.16
CA GLY A 150 -17.82 4.73 -4.39
C GLY A 150 -18.49 3.39 -4.69
N ASN A 151 -18.10 2.32 -4.00
CA ASN A 151 -18.62 0.98 -4.19
C ASN A 151 -19.32 0.49 -2.91
N GLU A 152 -20.40 1.17 -2.52
CA GLU A 152 -21.24 0.80 -1.36
C GLU A 152 -20.44 0.65 -0.05
N HIS A 153 -19.34 1.42 0.11
CA HIS A 153 -18.44 1.33 1.26
C HIS A 153 -17.86 -0.06 1.53
N ARG A 154 -17.68 -0.88 0.48
CA ARG A 154 -17.11 -2.23 0.59
C ARG A 154 -15.72 -2.19 1.24
N LEU A 155 -15.49 -3.12 2.17
CA LEU A 155 -14.20 -3.28 2.85
C LEU A 155 -13.19 -3.91 1.89
N THR A 156 -12.11 -3.19 1.62
CA THR A 156 -11.08 -3.61 0.65
C THR A 156 -9.85 -4.15 1.35
N THR A 157 -9.45 -3.50 2.45
CA THR A 157 -8.24 -3.87 3.20
C THR A 157 -8.45 -3.70 4.70
N LEU A 158 -7.92 -4.64 5.47
CA LEU A 158 -7.69 -4.48 6.90
C LEU A 158 -6.20 -4.29 7.14
N ALA A 159 -5.84 -3.31 7.97
CA ALA A 159 -4.47 -3.13 8.41
C ALA A 159 -4.33 -3.24 9.93
N THR A 160 -3.22 -3.82 10.36
CA THR A 160 -2.72 -3.73 11.73
C THR A 160 -1.41 -2.97 11.68
N ALA A 161 -1.27 -1.93 12.47
CA ALA A 161 -0.09 -1.09 12.46
C ALA A 161 0.44 -0.87 13.88
N ARG A 162 1.73 -0.61 13.99
CA ARG A 162 2.37 -0.17 15.23
C ARG A 162 3.24 1.04 14.95
N THR A 163 3.23 2.03 15.83
CA THR A 163 4.17 3.16 15.78
C THR A 163 5.39 2.92 16.65
N PHE A 164 6.49 3.59 16.37
CA PHE A 164 7.51 3.85 17.39
C PHE A 164 6.91 4.82 18.42
N GLY A 165 7.08 4.51 19.70
CA GLY A 165 6.55 5.31 20.81
C GLY A 165 7.40 6.54 21.08
#